data_AF-A0A543ERY5-F1
#
_entry.id   AF-A0A543ERY5-F1
#
_cell.length_a   1.000
_cell.length_b   1.000
_cell.length_c   1.000
_cell.angle_alpha   90.00
_cell.angle_beta   90.00
_cell.angle_gamma   90.00
#
_symmetry.space_group_name_H-M   'P 1'
#
loop_
_entity.id
_entity.type
_entity.pdbx_description
1 polymer ?
#
loop_
_entity_poly.entity_id
_entity_poly.type
_entity_poly.pdbx_seq_one_letter_code
_entity_poly.pdbx_strand_id
1 'polypeptide(L)'
;MKIVASADWRDAVPFENPVLVADVVPGEPTRCFACGPDSELLPRTELWAYKHRHPKNHDGYVRFYCAFHVPEAPPKPQVAAPAPAARAKASRPAAERRAPKPVVPERIRTMCPNCFVEVSATGECGMCGWSEN
;
A
#
# COMPACT_ATOMS: atom_id res chain seq x y z
N MET A 1 11.21 -37.84 11.82
CA MET A 1 11.90 -36.54 11.79
C MET A 1 11.05 -35.59 10.95
N LYS A 2 10.27 -34.69 11.55
CA LYS A 2 9.62 -33.61 10.78
C LYS A 2 10.64 -32.50 10.62
N ILE A 3 11.08 -32.23 9.40
CA ILE A 3 11.89 -31.06 9.09
C ILE A 3 10.94 -29.87 9.21
N VAL A 4 10.99 -29.16 10.33
CA VAL A 4 10.32 -27.87 10.48
C VAL A 4 11.20 -26.89 9.73
N ALA A 5 10.64 -26.20 8.74
CA ALA A 5 11.36 -25.15 8.03
C ALA A 5 11.91 -24.16 9.08
N SER A 6 13.22 -23.94 9.10
CA SER A 6 13.83 -22.91 9.92
C SER A 6 13.13 -21.59 9.61
N ALA A 7 12.48 -21.00 10.61
CA ALA A 7 11.83 -19.70 10.45
C ALA A 7 12.91 -18.65 10.11
N ASP A 8 12.85 -18.08 8.90
CA ASP A 8 13.69 -16.94 8.53
C ASP A 8 13.02 -15.68 9.06
N TRP A 9 13.73 -14.88 9.85
CA TRP A 9 13.24 -13.60 10.38
C TRP A 9 12.81 -12.64 9.25
N ARG A 10 13.32 -12.82 8.03
CA ARG A 10 12.91 -12.05 6.85
C ARG A 10 11.43 -12.20 6.50
N ASP A 11 10.80 -13.29 6.95
CA ASP A 11 9.36 -13.51 6.74
C ASP A 11 8.51 -12.58 7.61
N ALA A 12 9.05 -12.10 8.75
CA ALA A 12 8.40 -11.11 9.60
C ALA A 12 8.52 -9.68 9.07
N VAL A 13 9.37 -9.41 8.08
CA VAL A 13 9.54 -8.08 7.49
C VAL A 13 8.48 -7.86 6.39
N PRO A 14 7.58 -6.87 6.53
CA PRO A 14 6.63 -6.55 5.49
C PRO A 14 7.32 -5.92 4.27
N PHE A 15 6.78 -6.20 3.08
CA PHE A 15 7.25 -5.58 1.84
C PHE A 15 7.04 -4.07 1.87
N GLU A 16 8.05 -3.34 1.42
CA GLU A 16 8.00 -1.90 1.18
C GLU A 16 7.61 -1.06 2.41
N ASN A 17 7.69 -1.64 3.60
CA ASN A 17 7.37 -0.99 4.86
C ASN A 17 8.57 -1.20 5.80
N PRO A 18 9.41 -0.17 6.01
CA PRO A 18 10.58 -0.28 6.85
C PRO A 18 10.22 -0.65 8.29
N VAL A 19 10.99 -1.56 8.88
CA VAL A 19 10.90 -1.92 10.31
C VAL A 19 12.27 -1.80 10.95
N LEU A 20 12.32 -1.45 12.23
CA LEU A 20 13.61 -1.30 12.93
C LEU A 20 14.29 -2.66 13.05
N VAL A 21 15.58 -2.75 12.73
CA VAL A 21 16.26 -4.06 12.70
C VAL A 21 16.34 -4.68 14.09
N ALA A 22 16.54 -3.86 15.12
CA ALA A 22 16.56 -4.31 16.51
C ALA A 22 15.28 -5.05 16.95
N ASP A 23 14.14 -4.76 16.31
CA ASP A 23 12.85 -5.37 16.66
C ASP A 23 12.62 -6.73 16.00
N VAL A 24 13.34 -7.04 14.90
CA VAL A 24 13.12 -8.26 14.11
C VAL A 24 14.21 -9.29 14.33
N VAL A 25 15.45 -8.84 14.48
CA VAL A 25 16.60 -9.74 14.60
C VAL A 25 17.67 -9.15 15.50
N PRO A 26 18.02 -9.82 16.62
CA PRO A 26 19.18 -9.44 17.41
C PRO A 26 20.46 -9.76 16.63
N GLY A 27 21.50 -8.94 16.81
CA GLY A 27 22.80 -9.23 16.23
C GLY A 27 23.77 -8.05 16.27
N GLU A 28 24.96 -8.29 15.73
CA GLU A 28 26.05 -7.31 15.70
C GLU A 28 25.76 -6.10 14.81
N PRO A 29 26.33 -4.92 15.12
CA PRO A 29 26.30 -3.74 14.25
C PRO A 29 26.62 -4.07 12.79
N THR A 30 25.99 -3.36 11.86
CA THR A 30 26.19 -3.59 10.43
C THR A 30 26.09 -2.30 9.62
N ARG A 31 26.30 -2.39 8.32
CA ARG A 31 26.36 -1.22 7.44
C ARG A 31 25.02 -0.97 6.78
N CYS A 32 24.75 0.31 6.54
CA CYS A 32 23.71 0.70 5.61
C CYS A 32 24.12 0.31 4.18
N PHE A 33 23.19 -0.30 3.43
CA PHE A 33 23.42 -0.69 2.04
C PHE A 33 23.80 0.49 1.15
N ALA A 34 23.19 1.67 1.38
CA ALA A 34 23.43 2.87 0.57
C ALA A 34 24.69 3.65 0.97
N CYS A 35 25.11 3.57 2.24
CA CYS A 35 26.37 4.22 2.67
C CYS A 35 27.61 3.54 2.09
N GLY A 36 27.49 2.29 1.63
CA GLY A 36 28.58 1.54 1.02
C GLY A 36 29.39 0.68 2.00
N PRO A 37 30.32 -0.14 1.48
CA PRO A 37 31.04 -1.16 2.25
C PRO A 37 32.07 -0.59 3.24
N ASP A 38 32.56 0.63 3.00
CA ASP A 38 33.57 1.29 3.84
C ASP A 38 32.96 2.18 4.92
N SER A 39 31.62 2.21 5.01
CA SER A 39 30.92 2.98 6.04
C SER A 39 31.11 2.40 7.44
N GLU A 40 30.93 3.27 8.44
CA GLU A 40 30.93 2.87 9.84
C GLU A 40 29.81 1.86 10.14
N LEU A 41 30.08 0.96 11.08
CA LEU A 41 29.09 0.01 11.54
C LEU A 41 28.09 0.73 12.44
N LEU A 42 26.82 0.65 12.10
CA LEU A 42 25.73 1.23 12.88
C LEU A 42 25.10 0.16 13.76
N PRO A 43 24.70 0.49 14.99
CA PRO A 43 23.96 -0.42 15.85
C PRO A 43 22.60 -0.76 15.21
N ARG A 44 22.03 -1.91 15.58
CA ARG A 44 20.74 -2.37 15.04
C ARG A 44 19.57 -1.43 15.33
N THR A 45 19.70 -0.62 16.38
CA THR A 45 18.73 0.41 16.78
C THR A 45 18.72 1.62 15.85
N GLU A 46 19.73 1.79 14.99
CA GLU A 46 19.84 2.89 14.02
C GLU A 46 19.62 2.43 12.58
N LEU A 47 19.31 1.15 12.40
CA LEU A 47 19.11 0.53 11.11
C LEU A 47 17.66 0.10 10.93
N TRP A 48 17.20 0.19 9.70
CA TRP A 48 15.88 -0.19 9.23
C TRP A 48 16.02 -1.33 8.22
N ALA A 49 15.31 -2.43 8.46
CA ALA A 49 15.12 -3.50 7.51
C ALA A 49 14.02 -3.11 6.53
N TYR A 50 14.33 -3.17 5.24
CA TYR A 50 13.37 -2.93 4.17
C TYR A 50 13.37 -4.11 3.21
N LYS A 51 12.20 -4.72 3.01
CA LYS A 51 12.02 -5.87 2.12
C LYS A 51 11.55 -5.40 0.74
N HIS A 52 12.40 -5.62 -0.26
CA HIS A 52 12.15 -5.30 -1.66
C HIS A 52 11.48 -6.47 -2.36
N ARG A 53 10.54 -6.17 -3.27
CA ARG A 53 9.97 -7.16 -4.18
C ARG A 53 11.00 -7.53 -5.25
N HIS A 54 11.05 -8.79 -5.64
CA HIS A 54 11.88 -9.25 -6.76
C HIS A 54 10.97 -9.86 -7.84
N PRO A 55 11.13 -9.49 -9.14
CA PRO A 55 10.21 -9.93 -10.19
C PRO A 55 10.10 -11.45 -10.34
N LYS A 56 11.17 -12.17 -9.99
CA LYS A 56 11.27 -13.64 -10.13
C LYS A 56 11.35 -14.40 -8.80
N ASN A 57 11.32 -13.69 -7.67
CA ASN A 57 11.39 -14.32 -6.35
C ASN A 57 10.33 -13.69 -5.44
N HIS A 58 9.32 -14.48 -5.09
CA HIS A 58 8.20 -14.04 -4.27
C HIS A 58 8.62 -13.66 -2.84
N ASP A 59 9.72 -14.21 -2.34
CA ASP A 59 10.27 -13.88 -1.03
C ASP A 59 11.01 -12.54 -1.03
N GLY A 60 11.33 -12.01 -2.22
CA GLY A 60 12.07 -10.77 -2.35
C GLY A 60 13.45 -10.80 -1.70
N TYR A 61 13.92 -9.66 -1.23
CA TYR A 61 15.18 -9.55 -0.49
C TYR A 61 15.15 -8.39 0.50
N VAL A 62 15.87 -8.54 1.61
CA VAL A 62 15.95 -7.51 2.66
C VAL A 62 17.29 -6.77 2.60
N ARG A 63 17.25 -5.45 2.74
CA ARG A 63 18.42 -4.59 2.90
C ARG A 63 18.29 -3.75 4.17
N PHE A 64 19.43 -3.38 4.76
CA PHE A 64 19.49 -2.50 5.91
C PHE A 64 19.82 -1.08 5.48
N TYR A 65 19.13 -0.11 6.06
CA TYR A 65 19.30 1.31 5.78
C TYR A 65 19.41 2.10 7.07
N CYS A 66 20.27 3.12 7.11
CA CYS A 66 20.20 4.11 8.18
C CYS A 66 19.01 5.06 7.97
N ALA A 67 18.69 5.88 8.97
CA ALA A 67 17.58 6.83 8.92
C ALA A 67 17.64 7.81 7.72
N PHE A 68 18.83 8.11 7.20
CA PHE A 68 19.01 9.00 6.04
C PHE A 68 18.76 8.31 4.68
N HIS A 69 18.88 6.99 4.64
CA HIS A 69 18.80 6.22 3.38
C HIS A 69 17.61 5.27 3.33
N VAL A 70 16.79 5.22 4.39
CA VAL A 70 15.61 4.38 4.42
C VAL A 70 14.64 4.85 3.34
N PRO A 71 14.17 3.95 2.44
CA PRO A 71 13.19 4.33 1.44
C PRO A 71 11.88 4.78 2.11
N GLU A 72 11.24 5.78 1.53
CA GLU A 72 9.94 6.23 1.99
C GLU A 72 8.88 5.15 1.75
N ALA A 73 8.11 4.83 2.79
CA ALA A 73 7.04 3.85 2.67
C ALA A 73 5.90 4.43 1.82
N PRO A 74 5.30 3.65 0.90
CA PRO A 74 4.15 4.11 0.17
C PRO A 74 2.98 4.40 1.13
N PRO A 75 2.13 5.40 0.83
CA PRO A 75 0.99 5.73 1.66
C PRO A 75 0.10 4.49 1.79
N LYS A 76 -0.21 4.10 3.04
CA LYS A 76 -1.12 2.98 3.29
C LYS A 76 -2.48 3.29 2.67
N PRO A 77 -3.09 2.38 1.89
CA PRO A 77 -4.45 2.56 1.42
C PRO A 77 -5.37 2.78 2.62
N GLN A 78 -5.98 3.96 2.69
CA GLN A 78 -6.97 4.23 3.73
C GLN A 78 -8.16 3.32 3.45
N VAL A 79 -8.41 2.36 4.34
CA VAL A 79 -9.62 1.54 4.27
C VAL A 79 -10.79 2.50 4.43
N ALA A 80 -11.57 2.69 3.36
CA ALA A 80 -12.75 3.55 3.38
C ALA A 80 -13.64 3.13 4.56
N ALA A 81 -13.97 4.10 5.42
CA ALA A 81 -14.78 3.82 6.60
C ALA A 81 -16.10 3.13 6.19
N PRO A 82 -16.53 2.09 6.91
CA PRO A 82 -17.79 1.43 6.62
C PRO A 82 -18.93 2.46 6.70
N ALA A 83 -19.73 2.56 5.64
CA ALA A 83 -20.87 3.47 5.58
C ALA A 83 -21.79 3.24 6.80
N PRO A 84 -22.27 4.29 7.48
CA PRO A 84 -23.10 4.13 8.67
C PRO A 84 -24.40 3.39 8.31
N ALA A 85 -24.67 2.30 9.03
CA ALA A 85 -25.90 1.55 8.91
C ALA A 85 -27.11 2.45 9.20
N ALA A 86 -28.01 2.58 8.23
CA ALA A 86 -29.25 3.33 8.40
C ALA A 86 -30.08 2.73 9.54
N ARG A 87 -30.39 3.52 10.57
CA ARG A 87 -31.26 3.13 11.68
C ARG A 87 -32.63 2.72 11.15
N ALA A 88 -33.05 1.49 11.46
CA ALA A 88 -34.41 1.02 11.23
C ALA A 88 -35.41 1.90 12.00
N LYS A 89 -36.34 2.53 11.27
CA LYS A 89 -37.49 3.24 11.87
C LYS A 89 -38.67 2.29 12.00
N ALA A 90 -39.27 2.31 13.19
CA ALA A 90 -40.49 1.62 13.54
C ALA A 90 -41.68 1.98 12.63
N SER A 91 -42.59 1.03 12.54
CA SER A 91 -43.74 0.89 11.64
C SER A 91 -44.68 2.10 11.59
N ARG A 92 -45.02 2.56 10.37
CA ARG A 92 -46.21 3.38 10.06
C ARG A 92 -47.01 2.70 8.94
N PRO A 93 -48.35 2.86 8.92
CA PRO A 93 -49.24 2.06 8.06
C PRO A 93 -49.12 2.44 6.59
N ALA A 94 -49.49 1.47 5.75
CA ALA A 94 -49.35 1.48 4.29
C ALA A 94 -49.97 2.72 3.63
N ALA A 95 -49.14 3.41 2.85
CA ALA A 95 -49.55 4.43 1.90
C ALA A 95 -49.03 4.03 0.51
N GLU A 96 -49.86 4.30 -0.51
CA GLU A 96 -49.72 4.01 -1.94
C GLU A 96 -48.32 3.66 -2.47
N ARG A 97 -48.26 2.63 -3.31
CA ARG A 97 -47.08 2.25 -4.10
C ARG A 97 -46.54 3.46 -4.88
N ARG A 98 -45.46 4.07 -4.38
CA ARG A 98 -44.65 5.01 -5.17
C ARG A 98 -43.93 4.26 -6.29
N ALA A 99 -43.97 4.85 -7.47
CA ALA A 99 -43.28 4.39 -8.67
C ALA A 99 -41.78 4.11 -8.40
N PRO A 100 -41.18 3.13 -9.10
CA PRO A 100 -39.77 2.78 -8.92
C PRO A 100 -38.86 3.98 -9.23
N LYS A 101 -37.84 4.18 -8.38
CA LYS A 101 -36.79 5.17 -8.61
C LYS A 101 -36.07 4.89 -9.93
N PRO A 102 -35.68 5.92 -10.71
CA PRO A 102 -34.86 5.72 -11.90
C PRO A 102 -33.55 5.04 -11.51
N VAL A 103 -33.26 3.89 -12.11
CA VAL A 103 -31.94 3.28 -12.07
C VAL A 103 -31.03 4.22 -12.86
N VAL A 104 -30.16 4.95 -12.17
CA VAL A 104 -29.13 5.76 -12.82
C VAL A 104 -28.13 4.77 -13.42
N PRO A 105 -27.98 4.72 -14.76
CA PRO A 105 -26.99 3.84 -15.36
C PRO A 105 -25.61 4.25 -14.87
N GLU A 106 -24.82 3.25 -14.48
CA GLU A 106 -23.41 3.39 -14.13
C GLU A 106 -22.70 4.04 -15.33
N ARG A 107 -22.35 5.33 -15.19
CA ARG A 107 -21.67 6.06 -16.26
C ARG A 107 -20.28 5.47 -16.40
N ILE A 108 -20.07 4.73 -17.49
CA ILE A 108 -18.75 4.30 -17.95
C ILE A 108 -17.89 5.56 -18.06
N ARG A 109 -16.91 5.70 -17.16
CA ARG A 109 -15.99 6.83 -17.16
C ARG A 109 -14.96 6.61 -18.28
N THR A 110 -14.84 7.58 -19.17
CA THR A 110 -13.84 7.56 -20.24
C THR A 110 -12.43 7.55 -19.64
N MET A 111 -11.56 6.69 -20.15
CA MET A 111 -10.14 6.62 -19.77
C MET A 111 -9.29 7.44 -20.72
N CYS A 112 -8.28 8.13 -20.21
CA CYS A 112 -7.32 8.86 -21.03
C CYS A 112 -6.44 7.87 -21.81
N PRO A 113 -6.30 7.98 -23.14
CA PRO A 113 -5.47 7.05 -23.93
C PRO A 113 -3.96 7.20 -23.69
N ASN A 114 -3.53 8.34 -23.15
CA ASN A 114 -2.11 8.61 -22.90
C ASN A 114 -1.64 8.12 -21.52
N CYS A 115 -2.47 8.27 -20.50
CA CYS A 115 -2.09 8.00 -19.11
C CYS A 115 -2.91 6.89 -18.45
N PHE A 116 -3.94 6.37 -19.13
CA PHE A 116 -4.84 5.32 -18.63
C PHE A 116 -5.47 5.63 -17.26
N VAL A 117 -5.66 6.93 -16.96
CA VAL A 117 -6.39 7.41 -15.79
C VAL A 117 -7.80 7.81 -16.17
N GLU A 118 -8.73 7.73 -15.22
CA GLU A 118 -10.10 8.19 -15.41
C GLU A 118 -10.12 9.70 -15.71
N VAL A 119 -10.80 10.07 -16.79
CA VAL A 119 -10.95 11.46 -17.21
C VAL A 119 -12.08 12.10 -16.40
N SER A 120 -11.92 13.38 -16.07
CA SER A 120 -12.97 14.13 -15.37
C SER A 120 -14.24 14.21 -16.23
N ALA A 121 -15.38 14.52 -15.60
CA ALA A 121 -16.66 14.65 -16.30
C ALA A 121 -16.66 15.72 -17.41
N THR A 122 -15.67 16.62 -17.44
CA THR A 122 -15.43 17.63 -18.46
C THR A 122 -14.69 17.13 -19.69
N GLY A 123 -14.20 15.88 -19.71
CA GLY A 123 -13.44 15.34 -20.84
C GLY A 123 -11.94 15.73 -20.83
N GLU A 124 -11.46 16.35 -19.76
CA GLU A 124 -10.06 16.77 -19.61
C GLU A 124 -9.30 15.89 -18.59
N CYS A 125 -8.09 15.48 -18.96
CA CYS A 125 -7.17 14.74 -18.12
C CYS A 125 -6.32 15.71 -17.29
N GLY A 126 -6.58 15.79 -15.99
CA GLY A 126 -5.83 16.64 -15.06
C GLY A 126 -4.37 16.23 -14.84
N MET A 127 -3.92 15.10 -15.39
CA MET A 127 -2.55 14.61 -15.23
C MET A 127 -1.63 14.99 -16.40
N CYS A 128 -2.12 14.90 -17.64
CA CYS A 128 -1.32 15.19 -18.85
C CYS A 128 -1.88 16.31 -19.72
N GLY A 129 -3.02 16.92 -19.34
CA GLY A 129 -3.65 18.01 -20.09
C GLY A 129 -4.33 17.57 -21.39
N TRP A 130 -4.48 16.26 -21.62
CA TRP A 130 -5.21 15.75 -22.79
C TRP A 130 -6.71 16.02 -22.64
N SER A 131 -7.35 16.52 -23.68
CA SER A 131 -8.80 16.73 -23.73
C SER A 131 -9.42 16.07 -24.96
N GLU A 132 -10.62 15.53 -24.79
CA GLU A 132 -11.45 14.99 -25.88
C GLU A 132 -12.22 16.15 -26.55
N ASN A 133 -11.52 16.94 -27.38
CA ASN A 133 -12.14 17.97 -28.23
C ASN A 133 -11.95 17.63 -29.71
#